data_AF-M1B2D2-F1
#
_entry.id   AF-M1B2D2-F1
#
_cell.length_a   1.000
_cell.length_b   1.000
_cell.length_c   1.000
_cell.angle_alpha   90.00
_cell.angle_beta   90.00
_cell.angle_gamma   90.00
#
_symmetry.space_group_name_H-M   'P 1'
#
loop_
_entity.id
_entity.type
_entity.pdbx_description
1 polymer ?
#
loop_
_entity_poly.entity_id
_entity_poly.type
_entity_poly.pdbx_seq_one_letter_code
_entity_poly.pdbx_strand_id
1 'polypeptide(L)'
;MAIRLQFENSCDIGVYSKLTNAYCLVGIGGSQNFYSTFEDELAHIRGFQVIQTTINGSWSVGRLCAGNKNGLLLPYTTTPQELQHLRNSLPDSVEVQCIDETHSALGNCIACNDHIALIHPSLDKVICSCLFL
;
A
#
# COMPACT_ATOMS: atom_id res chain seq x y z
N MET A 1 7.18 -19.83 1.14
CA MET A 1 6.40 -20.44 0.04
C MET A 1 6.06 -19.35 -0.95
N ALA A 2 5.95 -19.64 -2.26
CA ALA A 2 5.46 -18.69 -3.25
C ALA A 2 4.11 -19.17 -3.76
N ILE A 3 3.10 -18.31 -3.71
CA ILE A 3 1.71 -18.65 -4.02
C ILE A 3 1.29 -17.88 -5.25
N ARG A 4 0.52 -18.54 -6.11
CA ARG A 4 0.01 -17.94 -7.33
C ARG A 4 -1.43 -17.53 -7.10
N LEU A 5 -1.71 -16.26 -7.36
CA LEU A 5 -3.03 -15.66 -7.25
C LEU A 5 -3.36 -14.90 -8.53
N GLN A 6 -4.65 -14.67 -8.75
CA GLN A 6 -5.16 -13.84 -9.82
C GLN A 6 -6.24 -12.93 -9.26
N PHE A 7 -6.30 -11.72 -9.82
CA PHE A 7 -7.27 -10.71 -9.43
C PHE A 7 -8.13 -10.36 -10.65
N GLU A 8 -9.41 -10.76 -10.65
CA GLU A 8 -10.35 -10.53 -11.77
C GLU A 8 -9.76 -10.85 -13.16
N ASN A 9 -9.06 -11.99 -13.26
CA ASN A 9 -8.32 -12.48 -14.45
C ASN A 9 -7.00 -11.77 -14.79
N SER A 10 -6.55 -10.81 -13.97
CA SER A 10 -5.22 -10.21 -14.07
C SER A 10 -4.19 -10.99 -13.26
N CYS A 11 -2.97 -11.09 -13.81
CA CYS A 11 -1.80 -11.64 -13.13
C CYS A 11 -0.99 -10.57 -12.38
N ASP A 12 -1.37 -9.30 -12.49
CA ASP A 12 -0.63 -8.16 -11.93
C ASP A 12 -1.01 -7.89 -10.46
N ILE A 13 -0.78 -8.87 -9.58
CA ILE A 13 -1.15 -8.82 -8.15
C ILE A 13 -0.61 -7.56 -7.45
N GLY A 14 0.62 -7.15 -7.78
CA GLY A 14 1.28 -5.97 -7.20
C GLY A 14 0.63 -4.64 -7.57
N VAL A 15 -0.30 -4.62 -8.54
CA VAL A 15 -1.08 -3.44 -8.87
C VAL A 15 -2.23 -3.24 -7.87
N TYR A 16 -2.81 -4.35 -7.42
CA TYR A 16 -4.01 -4.37 -6.58
C TYR A 16 -3.72 -4.65 -5.11
N SER A 17 -2.45 -4.89 -4.75
CA SER A 17 -2.06 -5.15 -3.37
C SER A 17 -0.75 -4.46 -3.02
N LYS A 18 -0.59 -4.11 -1.75
CA LYS A 18 0.65 -3.60 -1.18
C LYS A 18 0.99 -4.40 0.07
N LEU A 19 2.06 -5.18 0.00
CA LEU A 19 2.53 -5.98 1.13
C LEU A 19 3.74 -5.32 1.79
N THR A 20 3.69 -5.14 3.10
CA THR A 20 4.80 -4.68 3.94
C THR A 20 5.03 -5.67 5.09
N ASN A 21 6.02 -5.41 5.94
CA ASN A 21 6.29 -6.24 7.11
C ASN A 21 5.28 -6.06 8.26
N ALA A 22 4.47 -4.99 8.25
CA ALA A 22 3.50 -4.69 9.32
C ALA A 22 2.04 -4.80 8.88
N TYR A 23 1.74 -4.47 7.62
CA TYR A 23 0.37 -4.44 7.09
C TYR A 23 0.33 -4.83 5.61
N CYS A 24 -0.85 -5.25 5.16
CA CYS A 24 -1.15 -5.47 3.75
C CYS A 24 -2.37 -4.65 3.34
N LEU A 25 -2.27 -3.96 2.21
CA LEU A 25 -3.41 -3.29 1.59
C LEU A 25 -3.88 -4.10 0.40
N VAL A 26 -5.19 -4.24 0.26
CA VAL A 26 -5.86 -4.95 -0.82
C VAL A 26 -6.91 -4.04 -1.45
N GLY A 27 -6.94 -3.96 -2.77
CA GLY A 27 -7.94 -3.20 -3.51
C GLY A 27 -9.35 -3.77 -3.32
N ILE A 28 -10.30 -2.90 -3.01
CA ILE A 28 -11.73 -3.28 -3.01
C ILE A 28 -12.16 -3.60 -4.44
N GLY A 29 -12.87 -4.73 -4.63
CA GLY A 29 -13.40 -5.15 -5.93
C GLY A 29 -12.79 -6.42 -6.52
N GLY A 30 -11.92 -7.11 -5.78
CA GLY A 30 -11.48 -8.46 -6.15
C GLY A 30 -12.43 -9.55 -5.68
N SER A 31 -12.37 -10.70 -6.34
CA SER A 31 -12.97 -11.95 -5.84
C SER A 31 -12.59 -12.23 -4.38
N GLN A 32 -13.52 -12.78 -3.59
CA GLN A 32 -13.25 -13.15 -2.19
C GLN A 32 -12.04 -14.09 -2.06
N ASN A 33 -11.80 -14.94 -3.05
CA ASN A 33 -10.66 -15.85 -3.09
C ASN A 33 -9.31 -15.12 -3.00
N PHE A 34 -9.21 -13.93 -3.60
CA PHE A 34 -7.99 -13.14 -3.55
C PHE A 34 -7.70 -12.72 -2.11
N TYR A 35 -8.70 -12.10 -1.47
CA TYR A 35 -8.58 -11.62 -0.09
C TYR A 35 -8.39 -12.75 0.91
N SER A 36 -9.17 -13.83 0.81
CA SER A 36 -9.07 -14.98 1.72
C SER A 36 -7.68 -15.61 1.68
N THR A 37 -7.05 -15.69 0.52
CA THR A 37 -5.69 -16.24 0.44
C THR A 37 -4.65 -15.35 1.15
N PHE A 38 -4.80 -14.03 1.08
CA PHE A 38 -3.94 -13.13 1.88
C PHE A 38 -4.19 -13.32 3.37
N GLU A 39 -5.44 -13.40 3.80
CA GLU A 39 -5.76 -13.64 5.21
C GLU A 39 -5.21 -14.99 5.70
N ASP A 40 -5.43 -16.08 4.96
CA ASP A 40 -5.02 -17.43 5.34
C ASP A 40 -3.49 -17.52 5.53
N GLU A 41 -2.73 -16.93 4.61
CA GLU A 41 -1.26 -16.99 4.62
C GLU A 41 -0.64 -16.05 5.65
N LEU A 42 -1.29 -14.90 5.89
CA LEU A 42 -0.80 -13.90 6.83
C LEU A 42 -1.36 -14.11 8.25
N ALA A 43 -2.35 -14.99 8.43
CA ALA A 43 -2.95 -15.33 9.73
C ALA A 43 -1.93 -15.85 10.76
N HIS A 44 -0.84 -16.46 10.29
CA HIS A 44 0.24 -16.94 11.15
C HIS A 44 1.06 -15.80 11.78
N ILE A 45 1.01 -14.59 11.21
CA ILE A 45 1.74 -13.42 11.70
C ILE A 45 0.85 -12.68 12.71
N ARG A 46 1.22 -12.77 13.99
CA ARG A 46 0.45 -12.16 15.08
C ARG A 46 0.35 -10.65 14.91
N GLY A 47 -0.88 -10.14 14.81
CA GLY A 47 -1.17 -8.70 14.74
C GLY A 47 -1.02 -8.09 13.35
N PHE A 48 -0.81 -8.92 12.31
CA PHE A 48 -0.79 -8.46 10.93
C PHE A 48 -2.19 -8.15 10.43
N GLN A 49 -2.38 -6.98 9.80
CA GLN A 49 -3.69 -6.54 9.31
C GLN A 49 -3.73 -6.52 7.78
N VAL A 50 -4.71 -7.22 7.21
CA VAL A 50 -5.06 -7.16 5.79
C VAL A 50 -6.23 -6.19 5.63
N ILE A 51 -6.00 -5.07 4.98
CA ILE A 51 -6.95 -3.96 4.93
C ILE A 51 -7.47 -3.82 3.50
N GLN A 52 -8.78 -3.93 3.34
CA GLN A 52 -9.45 -3.63 2.07
C GLN A 52 -9.67 -2.13 1.97
N THR A 53 -9.17 -1.52 0.90
CA THR A 53 -9.32 -0.08 0.67
C THR A 53 -9.33 0.28 -0.81
N THR A 54 -9.75 1.49 -1.10
CA THR A 54 -9.50 2.16 -2.38
C THR A 54 -8.63 3.39 -2.12
N ILE A 55 -7.94 3.85 -3.16
CA ILE A 55 -7.20 5.11 -3.13
C ILE A 55 -7.73 5.96 -4.27
N ASN A 56 -8.34 7.10 -3.94
CA ASN A 56 -9.03 7.97 -4.91
C ASN A 56 -10.10 7.20 -5.71
N GLY A 57 -10.86 6.32 -5.02
CA GLY A 57 -11.87 5.47 -5.64
C GLY A 57 -11.32 4.37 -6.57
N SER A 58 -10.00 4.20 -6.65
CA SER A 58 -9.36 3.17 -7.47
C SER A 58 -8.94 1.97 -6.62
N TRP A 59 -9.23 0.79 -7.14
CA TRP A 59 -8.76 -0.52 -6.71
C TRP A 59 -7.25 -0.79 -6.95
N SER A 60 -6.54 0.07 -7.70
CA SER A 60 -5.10 -0.10 -8.00
C SER A 60 -4.20 0.41 -6.87
N VAL A 61 -4.46 -0.06 -5.64
CA VAL A 61 -3.81 0.45 -4.42
C VAL A 61 -2.30 0.27 -4.45
N GLY A 62 -1.78 -0.84 -4.99
CA GLY A 62 -0.35 -1.15 -5.00
C GLY A 62 0.49 -0.19 -5.84
N ARG A 63 -0.11 0.36 -6.91
CA ARG A 63 0.54 1.39 -7.75
C ARG A 63 0.45 2.78 -7.16
N LEU A 64 -0.65 3.08 -6.48
CA LEU A 64 -0.94 4.42 -5.99
C LEU A 64 -0.21 4.75 -4.69
N CYS A 65 0.15 3.74 -3.88
CA CYS A 65 0.83 3.93 -2.60
C CYS A 65 2.23 3.32 -2.55
N ALA A 66 3.05 3.89 -1.66
CA ALA A 66 4.34 3.35 -1.25
C ALA A 66 4.40 3.36 0.28
N GLY A 67 5.04 2.36 0.89
CA GLY A 67 5.10 2.28 2.34
C GLY A 67 5.96 1.11 2.80
N ASN A 68 6.40 1.21 4.05
CA ASN A 68 7.17 0.21 4.77
C ASN A 68 6.51 -0.04 6.13
N LYS A 69 7.16 -0.76 7.05
CA LYS A 69 6.58 -1.03 8.37
C LYS A 69 6.33 0.22 9.24
N ASN A 70 7.00 1.34 8.95
CA ASN A 70 6.97 2.55 9.76
C ASN A 70 5.96 3.57 9.23
N GLY A 71 5.60 3.51 7.95
CA GLY A 71 4.62 4.44 7.41
C GLY A 71 4.19 4.17 5.97
N LEU A 72 3.10 4.85 5.61
CA LEU A 72 2.37 4.74 4.36
C LEU A 72 2.22 6.11 3.70
N LEU A 73 2.68 6.19 2.46
CA LEU A 73 2.53 7.35 1.59
C LEU A 73 1.35 7.16 0.64
N LEU A 74 0.45 8.12 0.67
CA LEU A 74 -0.74 8.18 -0.15
C LEU A 74 -0.70 9.40 -1.07
N PRO A 75 -1.33 9.35 -2.25
CA PRO A 75 -1.45 10.52 -3.10
C PRO A 75 -2.39 11.55 -2.44
N TYR A 76 -2.18 12.83 -2.72
CA TYR A 76 -3.04 13.92 -2.24
C TYR A 76 -4.50 13.80 -2.70
N THR A 77 -4.75 13.08 -3.79
CA THR A 77 -6.10 12.79 -4.31
C THR A 77 -6.89 11.78 -3.46
N THR A 78 -6.28 11.19 -2.43
CA THR A 78 -6.97 10.25 -1.53
C THR A 78 -8.09 10.96 -0.78
N THR A 79 -9.27 10.34 -0.73
CA THR A 79 -10.41 10.94 -0.05
C THR A 79 -10.22 10.94 1.47
N PRO A 80 -10.78 11.93 2.21
CA PRO A 80 -10.70 11.95 3.67
C PRO A 80 -11.30 10.71 4.33
N GLN A 81 -12.29 10.08 3.70
CA GLN A 81 -12.93 8.85 4.19
C GLN A 81 -11.98 7.65 4.08
N GLU A 82 -11.31 7.49 2.94
CA GLU A 82 -10.28 6.46 2.75
C GLU A 82 -9.11 6.67 3.73
N LEU A 83 -8.68 7.92 3.92
CA LEU A 83 -7.61 8.26 4.86
C LEU A 83 -7.98 7.90 6.30
N GLN A 84 -9.21 8.22 6.73
CA GLN A 84 -9.68 7.87 8.07
C GLN A 84 -9.81 6.35 8.25
N HIS A 85 -10.30 5.65 7.24
CA HIS A 85 -10.37 4.18 7.25
C HIS A 85 -8.99 3.54 7.42
N LEU A 86 -8.00 4.03 6.68
CA LEU A 86 -6.62 3.58 6.79
C LEU A 86 -6.03 3.86 8.17
N ARG A 87 -6.23 5.06 8.73
CA ARG A 87 -5.74 5.40 10.07
C ARG A 87 -6.38 4.56 11.18
N ASN A 88 -7.66 4.20 11.03
CA ASN A 88 -8.35 3.36 12.01
C ASN A 88 -7.94 1.89 11.92
N SER A 89 -7.51 1.44 10.74
CA SER A 89 -7.17 0.03 10.46
C SER A 89 -5.68 -0.25 10.58
N LEU A 90 -4.81 0.76 10.43
CA LEU A 90 -3.37 0.58 10.56
C LEU A 90 -2.95 0.57 12.03
N PRO A 91 -1.86 -0.15 12.38
CA PRO A 91 -1.26 -0.05 13.70
C PRO A 91 -0.80 1.39 14.00
N ASP A 92 -0.88 1.80 15.27
CA ASP A 92 -0.45 3.14 15.72
C ASP A 92 1.02 3.47 15.43
N SER A 93 1.85 2.45 15.18
CA SER A 93 3.25 2.62 14.79
C SER A 93 3.46 3.06 13.34
N VAL A 94 2.41 3.01 12.51
CA VAL A 94 2.48 3.31 11.08
C VAL A 94 1.97 4.73 10.84
N GLU A 95 2.87 5.64 10.45
CA GLU A 95 2.49 7.00 10.11
C GLU A 95 1.89 7.07 8.69
N VAL A 96 0.71 7.68 8.56
CA VAL A 96 0.02 7.84 7.28
C VAL A 96 0.06 9.28 6.83
N GLN A 97 0.73 9.53 5.70
CA GLN A 97 0.90 10.86 5.14
C GLN A 97 0.45 10.92 3.67
N CYS A 98 -0.33 11.96 3.35
CA CYS A 98 -0.65 12.30 1.97
C CYS A 98 0.43 13.22 1.41
N ILE A 99 0.90 12.90 0.21
CA ILE A 99 1.92 13.67 -0.50
C ILE A 99 1.28 14.27 -1.76
N ASP A 100 1.51 15.56 -1.95
CA ASP A 100 1.21 16.25 -3.19
C ASP A 100 2.35 15.98 -4.18
N GLU A 101 2.14 14.98 -5.04
CA GLU A 101 3.05 14.65 -6.13
C GLU A 101 2.31 14.87 -7.45
N THR A 102 2.96 15.60 -8.36
CA THR A 102 2.40 15.92 -9.68
C THR A 102 2.84 14.93 -10.75
N HIS A 103 3.92 14.19 -10.51
CA HIS A 103 4.39 13.10 -11.36
C HIS A 103 3.66 11.79 -11.02
N SER A 104 3.99 10.74 -11.77
CA SER A 104 3.31 9.42 -11.77
C SER A 104 3.01 8.85 -10.37
N ALA A 105 2.14 7.84 -10.34
CA ALA A 105 1.71 7.19 -9.10
C ALA A 105 2.89 6.78 -8.19
N LEU A 106 2.78 7.07 -6.89
CA LEU A 106 3.87 6.92 -5.91
C LEU A 106 4.49 5.52 -5.90
N GLY A 107 3.68 4.47 -6.06
CA GLY A 107 4.15 3.09 -6.09
C GLY A 107 4.96 2.73 -7.34
N ASN A 108 4.87 3.50 -8.43
CA ASN A 108 5.76 3.35 -9.60
C ASN A 108 7.08 4.10 -9.41
N CYS A 109 7.08 5.18 -8.63
CA CYS A 109 8.23 6.06 -8.47
C CYS A 109 9.08 5.73 -7.23
N ILE A 110 8.54 4.97 -6.28
CA ILE A 110 9.16 4.67 -5.00
C ILE A 110 9.17 3.16 -4.77
N ALA A 111 10.36 2.58 -4.66
CA ALA A 111 10.58 1.22 -4.18
C ALA A 111 11.29 1.28 -2.83
N CYS A 112 10.64 0.87 -1.76
CA CYS A 112 11.18 0.96 -0.40
C CYS A 112 11.14 -0.38 0.32
N ASN A 113 12.07 -0.54 1.25
CA ASN A 113 12.03 -1.53 2.31
C ASN A 113 12.13 -0.81 3.67
N ASP A 114 12.34 -1.55 4.75
CA ASP A 114 12.42 -0.99 6.11
C ASP A 114 13.70 -0.18 6.40
N HIS A 115 14.66 -0.12 5.48
CA HIS A 115 15.98 0.46 5.69
C HIS A 115 16.43 1.44 4.60
N ILE A 116 15.99 1.24 3.37
CA ILE A 116 16.42 1.95 2.17
C ILE A 116 15.20 2.15 1.27
N ALA A 117 15.15 3.30 0.61
CA ALA A 117 14.22 3.57 -0.48
C ALA A 117 14.97 4.04 -1.73
N LEU A 118 14.53 3.54 -2.87
CA LEU A 118 14.91 3.99 -4.19
C LEU A 118 13.76 4.83 -4.75
N ILE A 119 14.11 6.02 -5.22
CA ILE A 119 13.16 7.00 -5.72
C ILE A 119 13.55 7.46 -7.11
N HIS A 120 12.55 7.81 -7.90
CA HIS A 120 12.75 8.45 -9.19
C HIS A 120 13.46 9.81 -9.01
N PRO A 121 14.49 10.14 -9.81
CA PRO A 121 15.32 11.34 -9.62
C PRO A 121 14.57 12.67 -9.82
N SER A 122 13.42 12.64 -10.50
CA SER A 122 12.56 13.82 -10.66
C SER A 122 11.61 14.08 -9.48
N LEU A 123 11.56 13.20 -8.48
CA LEU A 123 10.77 13.43 -7.28
C LEU A 123 11.41 14.52 -6.42
N ASP A 124 10.58 15.31 -5.74
CA ASP A 124 11.07 16.36 -4.86
C ASP A 124 11.84 15.78 -3.66
N LYS A 125 12.92 16.46 -3.26
CA LYS A 125 13.72 16.10 -2.09
C LYS A 125 12.93 16.15 -0.79
N VAL A 126 11.84 16.93 -0.75
CA VAL A 126 10.92 16.96 0.39
C VAL A 126 10.30 15.57 0.62
N ILE A 127 9.94 14.86 -0.45
CA ILE A 127 9.38 13.51 -0.38
C ILE A 127 10.40 12.51 0.18
N CYS A 128 11.70 12.74 -0.07
CA CYS A 128 12.76 11.94 0.54
C CYS A 128 12.73 12.01 2.07
N SER A 129 12.37 13.17 2.61
CA SER A 129 12.31 13.40 4.06
C SER A 129 11.07 12.77 4.70
N CYS A 130 10.03 12.53 3.90
CA CYS A 130 8.79 11.86 4.32
C CYS A 130 8.86 10.33 4.19
N LEU A 131 9.94 9.78 3.62
CA LEU A 131 10.15 8.33 3.63
C LEU A 131 10.54 7.93 5.05
N PHE A 132 9.66 7.19 5.71
CA PHE A 132 9.78 6.71 7.10
C PHE A 132 10.88 5.63 7.26
N LEU A 133 12.10 5.94 6.83
CA LEU A 133 13.30 5.11 6.97
C LEU A 133 14.03 5.38 8.27
#